data_AF-A0A2X3JZ32-F1
#
_entry.id   AF-A0A2X3JZ32-F1
#
_cell.length_a   1.000
_cell.length_b   1.000
_cell.length_c   1.000
_cell.angle_alpha   90.00
_cell.angle_beta   90.00
_cell.angle_gamma   90.00
#
_symmetry.space_group_name_H-M   'P 1'
#
loop_
_entity.id
_entity.type
_entity.pdbx_description
1 polymer ?
#
loop_
_entity_poly.entity_id
_entity_poly.type
_entity_poly.pdbx_seq_one_letter_code
_entity_poly.pdbx_strand_id
1 'polypeptide(L)'
;MNVTFDKLAPEVQNAVMVKFDTCENITVDMVISAQELLQEDMATFDGHIVEALMKMPEVNAMYPELKLHAIGWVKHKCIPGAKWPEIQAEMRIWKKRREGERKETGKYTSVVDLARARANQQYTENSTGKISPVIAAIHREYKQTWKTLDDELAYALWPGDVDAGNIDGSIHRWAKNEVIDNGREDWKRISASMRKQPDALRYDRQTIFGLVRERSIDIHKDPVALNKYICEYLTTKGVFENEEQTWALLMFSSHQNTN
;
A
#
# COMPACT_ATOMS: atom_id res chain seq x y z
N MET A 1 28.23 -17.86 0.95
CA MET A 1 28.54 -16.44 0.68
C MET A 1 27.30 -15.82 0.09
N ASN A 2 26.76 -14.76 0.70
CA ASN A 2 25.52 -14.14 0.22
C ASN A 2 25.85 -13.08 -0.83
N VAL A 3 25.06 -13.06 -1.89
CA VAL A 3 25.19 -12.15 -3.03
C VAL A 3 24.14 -11.04 -2.87
N THR A 4 24.54 -9.79 -3.10
CA THR A 4 23.60 -8.66 -3.10
C THR A 4 22.70 -8.73 -4.34
N PHE A 5 21.40 -8.96 -4.16
CA PHE A 5 20.44 -9.12 -5.26
C PHE A 5 20.43 -7.91 -6.21
N ASP A 6 20.47 -6.68 -5.69
CA ASP A 6 20.42 -5.45 -6.48
C ASP A 6 21.65 -5.24 -7.39
N LYS A 7 22.75 -5.96 -7.12
CA LYS A 7 23.96 -5.90 -7.95
C LYS A 7 23.95 -6.90 -9.10
N LEU A 8 22.97 -7.79 -9.15
CA LEU A 8 22.80 -8.75 -10.24
C LEU A 8 22.23 -8.06 -11.48
N ALA A 9 22.54 -8.61 -12.66
CA ALA A 9 21.90 -8.18 -13.90
C ALA A 9 20.37 -8.43 -13.83
N PRO A 10 19.52 -7.58 -14.43
CA PRO A 10 18.06 -7.72 -14.35
C PRO A 10 17.53 -9.09 -14.80
N GLU A 11 18.17 -9.70 -15.81
CA GLU A 11 17.85 -11.04 -16.30
C GLU A 11 18.10 -12.10 -15.22
N VAL A 12 19.22 -11.98 -14.51
CA VAL A 12 19.61 -12.89 -13.43
C VAL A 12 18.73 -12.70 -12.21
N GLN A 13 18.37 -11.45 -11.86
CA GLN A 13 17.38 -11.16 -10.83
C GLN A 13 16.05 -11.85 -11.12
N ASN A 14 15.56 -11.73 -12.36
CA ASN A 14 14.30 -12.36 -12.78
C ASN A 14 14.39 -13.88 -12.73
N ALA A 15 15.48 -14.47 -13.22
CA ALA A 15 15.68 -15.92 -13.16
C ALA A 15 15.76 -16.45 -11.72
N VAL A 16 16.41 -15.73 -10.80
CA VAL A 16 16.44 -16.07 -9.37
C VAL A 16 15.03 -16.05 -8.77
N MET A 17 14.26 -14.97 -8.98
CA MET A 17 12.90 -14.85 -8.48
C MET A 17 11.98 -15.94 -9.05
N VAL A 18 12.12 -16.27 -10.34
CA VAL A 18 11.32 -17.32 -10.97
C VAL A 18 11.66 -18.69 -10.39
N LYS A 19 12.94 -19.02 -10.22
CA LYS A 19 13.36 -20.36 -9.80
C LYS A 19 13.19 -20.61 -8.29
N PHE A 20 13.40 -19.59 -7.47
CA PHE A 20 13.48 -19.72 -6.02
C PHE A 20 12.41 -18.96 -5.23
N ASP A 21 11.56 -18.18 -5.91
CA ASP A 21 10.48 -17.40 -5.28
C ASP A 21 10.96 -16.47 -4.15
N THR A 22 12.17 -15.91 -4.30
CA THR A 22 12.78 -15.02 -3.32
C THR A 22 13.66 -13.97 -3.98
N CYS A 23 13.77 -12.81 -3.33
CA CYS A 23 14.76 -11.77 -3.61
C CYS A 23 15.73 -11.55 -2.42
N GLU A 24 15.61 -12.34 -1.36
CA GLU A 24 16.39 -12.23 -0.12
C GLU A 24 17.34 -13.41 0.08
N ASN A 25 18.44 -13.17 0.80
CA ASN A 25 19.41 -14.21 1.19
C ASN A 25 19.97 -15.03 0.01
N ILE A 26 20.17 -14.36 -1.13
CA ILE A 26 20.62 -15.01 -2.36
C ILE A 26 22.03 -15.58 -2.19
N THR A 27 22.19 -16.86 -2.46
CA THR A 27 23.49 -17.54 -2.43
C THR A 27 24.13 -17.59 -3.80
N VAL A 28 25.44 -17.84 -3.85
CA VAL A 28 26.17 -18.03 -5.11
C VAL A 28 25.59 -19.19 -5.93
N ASP A 29 25.21 -20.30 -5.28
CA ASP A 29 24.64 -21.46 -5.95
C ASP A 29 23.29 -21.13 -6.62
N MET A 30 22.46 -20.31 -5.97
CA MET A 30 21.19 -19.84 -6.56
C MET A 30 21.45 -19.00 -7.82
N VAL A 31 22.47 -18.15 -7.81
CA VAL A 31 22.85 -17.35 -8.98
C VAL A 31 23.33 -18.25 -10.12
N ILE A 32 24.14 -19.27 -9.84
CA ILE A 32 24.60 -20.23 -10.84
C ILE A 32 23.40 -20.95 -11.48
N SER A 33 22.50 -21.51 -10.66
CA SER A 33 21.30 -22.19 -11.15
C SER A 33 20.32 -21.29 -11.89
N ALA A 34 20.29 -19.99 -11.59
CA ALA A 34 19.52 -19.00 -12.34
C ALA A 34 20.20 -18.65 -13.67
N GLN A 35 21.54 -18.61 -13.71
CA GLN A 35 22.29 -18.39 -14.93
C GLN A 35 22.13 -19.56 -15.92
N GLU A 36 22.11 -20.80 -15.43
CA GLU A 36 21.81 -22.01 -16.21
C GLU A 36 20.42 -21.91 -16.86
N LEU A 37 19.41 -21.41 -16.13
CA LEU A 37 18.07 -21.19 -16.66
C LEU A 37 18.07 -20.25 -17.87
N LEU A 38 18.91 -19.22 -17.84
CA LEU A 38 19.04 -18.24 -18.92
C LEU A 38 19.79 -18.76 -20.16
N GLN A 39 20.53 -19.86 -20.02
CA GLN A 39 21.39 -20.39 -21.08
C GLN A 39 20.81 -21.66 -21.71
N GLU A 40 20.45 -22.64 -20.89
CA GLU A 40 20.08 -23.99 -21.34
C GLU A 40 18.57 -24.24 -21.29
N ASP A 41 17.87 -23.67 -20.30
CA ASP A 41 16.45 -23.96 -20.04
C ASP A 41 15.49 -22.85 -20.47
N MET A 42 15.90 -21.97 -21.39
CA MET A 42 15.04 -20.87 -21.86
C MET A 42 13.74 -21.33 -22.55
N ALA A 43 13.72 -22.57 -23.07
CA ALA A 43 12.54 -23.18 -23.66
C ALA A 43 11.54 -23.75 -22.64
N THR A 44 11.89 -23.74 -21.35
CA THR A 44 11.00 -24.19 -20.27
C THR A 44 9.98 -23.12 -19.91
N PHE A 45 8.96 -23.51 -19.15
CA PHE A 45 7.98 -22.57 -18.61
C PHE A 45 8.63 -21.43 -17.82
N ASP A 46 9.56 -21.75 -16.94
CA ASP A 46 10.28 -20.77 -16.13
C ASP A 46 11.13 -19.83 -17.02
N GLY A 47 11.78 -20.37 -18.06
CA GLY A 47 12.47 -19.56 -19.08
C GLY A 47 11.53 -18.58 -19.79
N HIS A 48 10.33 -19.04 -20.16
CA HIS A 48 9.31 -18.19 -20.78
C HIS A 48 8.73 -17.14 -19.82
N ILE A 49 8.67 -17.39 -18.50
CA ILE A 49 8.30 -16.37 -17.51
C ILE A 49 9.37 -15.27 -17.45
N VAL A 50 10.65 -15.65 -17.42
CA VAL A 50 11.77 -14.69 -17.42
C VAL A 50 11.76 -13.86 -18.70
N GLU A 51 11.54 -14.48 -19.86
CA GLU A 51 11.41 -13.77 -21.14
C GLU A 51 10.24 -12.77 -21.13
N ALA A 52 9.07 -13.18 -20.62
CA ALA A 52 7.91 -12.30 -20.52
C ALA A 52 8.19 -11.07 -19.63
N LEU A 53 8.86 -11.25 -18.49
CA LEU A 53 9.30 -10.15 -17.61
C LEU A 53 10.23 -9.19 -18.36
N MET A 54 11.23 -9.70 -19.08
CA MET A 54 12.16 -8.87 -19.87
C MET A 54 11.46 -8.07 -20.97
N LYS A 55 10.40 -8.64 -21.58
CA LYS A 55 9.55 -7.96 -22.58
C LYS A 55 8.50 -7.03 -21.97
N MET A 56 8.44 -6.92 -20.65
CA MET A 56 7.54 -6.02 -19.92
C MET A 56 8.34 -5.08 -19.01
N PRO A 57 8.99 -4.03 -19.57
CA PRO A 57 9.82 -3.12 -18.77
C PRO A 57 9.06 -2.46 -17.63
N GLU A 58 7.76 -2.23 -17.80
CA GLU A 58 6.88 -1.67 -16.77
C GLU A 58 6.72 -2.59 -15.54
N VAL A 59 6.77 -3.91 -15.74
CA VAL A 59 6.70 -4.91 -14.66
C VAL A 59 8.11 -5.23 -14.16
N ASN A 60 9.09 -5.27 -15.06
CA ASN A 60 10.48 -5.54 -14.72
C ASN A 60 11.12 -4.45 -13.84
N ALA A 61 10.69 -3.19 -14.04
CA ALA A 61 11.08 -2.04 -13.23
C ALA A 61 10.33 -1.94 -11.89
N MET A 62 9.36 -2.84 -11.61
CA MET A 62 8.72 -2.89 -10.30
C MET A 62 9.67 -3.44 -9.24
N TYR A 63 9.34 -3.19 -7.98
CA TYR A 63 10.05 -3.74 -6.84
C TYR A 63 10.09 -5.28 -6.86
N PRO A 64 11.18 -5.93 -6.41
CA PRO A 64 11.35 -7.39 -6.48
C PRO A 64 10.21 -8.19 -5.84
N GLU A 65 9.69 -7.76 -4.70
CA GLU A 65 8.58 -8.39 -3.99
C GLU A 65 7.31 -8.34 -4.83
N LEU A 66 7.13 -7.24 -5.56
CA LEU A 66 6.00 -7.04 -6.45
C LEU A 66 6.11 -7.88 -7.72
N LYS A 67 7.34 -8.12 -8.19
CA LYS A 67 7.64 -9.06 -9.28
C LYS A 67 7.35 -10.49 -8.85
N LEU A 68 7.68 -10.88 -7.61
CA LEU A 68 7.33 -12.19 -7.05
C LEU A 68 5.82 -12.44 -7.06
N HIS A 69 5.01 -11.46 -6.66
CA HIS A 69 3.54 -11.60 -6.77
C HIS A 69 3.06 -11.77 -8.22
N ALA A 70 3.71 -11.12 -9.18
CA ALA A 70 3.42 -11.27 -10.61
C ALA A 70 3.75 -12.69 -11.09
N ILE A 71 4.93 -13.19 -10.70
CA ILE A 71 5.43 -14.52 -11.04
C ILE A 71 4.50 -15.58 -10.43
N GLY A 72 4.16 -15.46 -9.14
CA GLY A 72 3.23 -16.37 -8.46
C GLY A 72 1.85 -16.40 -9.13
N TRP A 73 1.32 -15.24 -9.55
CA TRP A 73 0.07 -15.17 -10.32
C TRP A 73 0.18 -15.96 -11.62
N VAL A 74 1.22 -15.71 -12.42
CA VAL A 74 1.44 -16.37 -13.70
C VAL A 74 1.60 -17.87 -13.50
N LYS A 75 2.40 -18.33 -12.53
CA LYS A 75 2.59 -19.76 -12.23
C LYS A 75 1.29 -20.46 -11.84
N HIS A 76 0.35 -19.74 -11.23
CA HIS A 76 -0.95 -20.28 -10.85
C HIS A 76 -1.98 -20.25 -12.00
N LYS A 77 -1.94 -19.25 -12.88
CA LYS A 77 -2.94 -19.05 -13.95
C LYS A 77 -2.56 -19.65 -15.29
N CYS A 78 -1.27 -19.65 -15.63
CA CYS A 78 -0.79 -20.22 -16.87
C CYS A 78 -0.55 -21.71 -16.71
N ILE A 79 -0.85 -22.47 -17.75
CA ILE A 79 -0.44 -23.87 -17.83
C ILE A 79 1.08 -23.97 -17.98
N PRO A 80 1.74 -25.03 -17.46
CA PRO A 80 3.19 -25.21 -17.60
C PRO A 80 3.73 -25.32 -19.04
N GLY A 81 2.85 -25.40 -20.06
CA GLY A 81 3.24 -25.34 -21.47
C GLY A 81 3.08 -23.95 -22.12
N ALA A 82 2.64 -22.95 -21.36
CA ALA A 82 2.36 -21.61 -21.89
C ALA A 82 3.66 -20.90 -22.29
N LYS A 83 3.61 -20.21 -23.43
CA LYS A 83 4.76 -19.46 -23.95
C LYS A 83 4.74 -18.01 -23.48
N TRP A 84 5.88 -17.34 -23.59
CA TRP A 84 6.03 -15.96 -23.12
C TRP A 84 4.93 -14.98 -23.60
N PRO A 85 4.33 -15.07 -24.82
CA PRO A 85 3.27 -14.14 -25.23
C PRO A 85 1.97 -14.34 -24.43
N GLU A 86 1.62 -15.59 -24.12
CA GLU A 86 0.44 -15.95 -23.33
C GLU A 86 0.63 -15.52 -21.87
N ILE A 87 1.82 -15.79 -21.31
CA ILE A 87 2.23 -15.32 -19.99
C ILE A 87 2.16 -13.80 -19.91
N GLN A 88 2.63 -13.10 -20.94
CA GLN A 88 2.59 -11.64 -21.01
C GLN A 88 1.14 -11.11 -21.02
N ALA A 89 0.22 -11.81 -21.68
CA ALA A 89 -1.20 -11.45 -21.67
C ALA A 89 -1.78 -11.56 -20.25
N GLU A 90 -1.53 -12.67 -19.56
CA GLU A 90 -1.95 -12.86 -18.17
C GLU A 90 -1.33 -11.84 -17.21
N MET A 91 -0.06 -11.49 -17.41
CA MET A 91 0.62 -10.49 -16.60
C MET A 91 0.05 -9.08 -16.80
N ARG A 92 -0.45 -8.75 -18.01
CA ARG A 92 -1.23 -7.52 -18.25
C ARG A 92 -2.59 -7.56 -17.57
N ILE A 93 -3.26 -8.71 -17.53
CA ILE A 93 -4.53 -8.90 -16.80
C ILE A 93 -4.30 -8.68 -15.30
N TRP A 94 -3.26 -9.30 -14.73
CA TRP A 94 -2.87 -9.09 -13.34
C TRP A 94 -2.59 -7.62 -13.04
N LYS A 95 -1.84 -6.92 -13.90
CA LYS A 95 -1.56 -5.49 -13.73
C LYS A 95 -2.85 -4.66 -13.75
N LYS A 96 -3.74 -4.87 -14.74
CA LYS A 96 -5.05 -4.19 -14.83
C LYS A 96 -5.93 -4.50 -13.63
N ARG A 97 -5.95 -5.76 -13.18
CA ARG A 97 -6.70 -6.17 -11.99
C ARG A 97 -6.18 -5.46 -10.76
N ARG A 98 -4.87 -5.38 -10.57
CA ARG A 98 -4.28 -4.68 -9.42
C ARG A 98 -4.49 -3.16 -9.48
N GLU A 99 -4.47 -2.57 -10.66
CA GLU A 99 -4.81 -1.15 -10.86
C GLU A 99 -6.31 -0.88 -10.69
N GLY A 100 -7.16 -1.83 -11.09
CA GLY A 100 -8.61 -1.82 -10.88
C GLY A 100 -8.95 -1.97 -9.41
N GLU A 101 -8.38 -2.97 -8.74
CA GLU A 101 -8.41 -3.16 -7.30
C GLU A 101 -7.88 -1.92 -6.61
N ARG A 102 -6.78 -1.27 -7.04
CA ARG A 102 -6.34 0.04 -6.50
C ARG A 102 -7.29 1.21 -6.78
N LYS A 103 -8.09 1.17 -7.85
CA LYS A 103 -9.11 2.20 -8.14
C LYS A 103 -10.42 1.93 -7.38
N GLU A 104 -10.68 0.66 -7.05
CA GLU A 104 -11.90 0.19 -6.37
C GLU A 104 -11.69 0.17 -4.85
N THR A 105 -10.54 -0.32 -4.36
CA THR A 105 -9.97 0.00 -3.02
C THR A 105 -9.47 1.44 -2.92
N GLY A 106 -9.36 2.14 -4.06
CA GLY A 106 -9.17 3.58 -4.17
C GLY A 106 -10.43 4.40 -3.91
N LYS A 107 -11.61 3.76 -3.84
CA LYS A 107 -12.68 4.28 -2.98
C LYS A 107 -12.27 3.99 -1.54
N TYR A 108 -11.35 4.80 -1.03
CA TYR A 108 -11.27 5.00 0.40
C TYR A 108 -12.66 5.52 0.83
N THR A 109 -13.41 4.67 1.52
CA THR A 109 -14.71 5.08 2.08
C THR A 109 -14.35 5.96 3.27
N SER A 110 -14.25 7.27 3.06
CA SER A 110 -13.96 8.21 4.14
C SER A 110 -15.06 8.13 5.20
N VAL A 111 -14.77 8.57 6.43
CA VAL A 111 -15.79 8.68 7.50
C VAL A 111 -17.03 9.43 7.00
N VAL A 112 -16.87 10.40 6.10
CA VAL A 112 -17.97 11.16 5.48
C VAL A 112 -18.81 10.30 4.54
N ASP A 113 -18.20 9.41 3.75
CA ASP A 113 -18.92 8.51 2.86
C ASP A 113 -19.58 7.36 3.64
N LEU A 114 -18.93 6.88 4.70
CA LEU A 114 -19.46 5.92 5.67
C LEU A 114 -20.62 6.51 6.49
N ALA A 115 -20.49 7.77 6.93
CA ALA A 115 -21.53 8.52 7.63
C ALA A 115 -22.69 8.87 6.70
N ARG A 116 -22.42 9.21 5.43
CA ARG A 116 -23.45 9.46 4.41
C ARG A 116 -24.20 8.17 4.03
N ALA A 117 -23.49 7.05 3.89
CA ALA A 117 -24.10 5.75 3.66
C ALA A 117 -24.96 5.29 4.86
N ARG A 118 -24.50 5.54 6.10
CA ARG A 118 -25.25 5.22 7.34
C ARG A 118 -26.42 6.17 7.60
N ALA A 119 -26.29 7.46 7.30
CA ALA A 119 -27.40 8.40 7.36
C ALA A 119 -28.50 8.00 6.37
N ASN A 120 -28.12 7.62 5.15
CA ASN A 120 -29.06 7.12 4.14
C ASN A 120 -29.72 5.78 4.54
N GLN A 121 -29.04 4.92 5.31
CA GLN A 121 -29.64 3.70 5.89
C GLN A 121 -30.57 4.01 7.07
N GLN A 122 -30.23 4.99 7.91
CA GLN A 122 -31.02 5.41 9.08
C GLN A 122 -32.36 6.07 8.70
N TYR A 123 -32.48 6.68 7.52
CA TYR A 123 -33.78 7.20 7.04
C TYR A 123 -34.80 6.10 6.67
N THR A 124 -34.39 4.84 6.59
CA THR A 124 -35.29 3.71 6.32
C THR A 124 -35.67 2.89 7.55
N GLU A 125 -34.97 3.02 8.67
CA GLU A 125 -35.26 2.24 9.89
C GLU A 125 -35.21 3.11 11.15
N ASN A 126 -36.23 3.95 11.31
CA ASN A 126 -36.56 4.50 12.63
C ASN A 126 -37.25 3.43 13.46
N SER A 127 -36.54 2.84 14.42
CA SER A 127 -37.09 2.59 15.77
C SER A 127 -36.04 2.08 16.75
N THR A 128 -35.76 2.94 17.72
CA THR A 128 -35.58 2.57 19.13
C THR A 128 -34.47 1.58 19.47
N GLY A 129 -33.31 2.09 19.91
CA GLY A 129 -32.45 1.33 20.84
C GLY A 129 -30.95 1.57 20.69
N LYS A 130 -30.37 2.20 21.73
CA LYS A 130 -28.95 2.15 22.15
C LYS A 130 -27.90 2.53 21.09
N ILE A 131 -27.33 3.72 21.27
CA ILE A 131 -26.04 4.10 20.68
C ILE A 131 -25.01 3.04 21.11
N SER A 132 -24.55 2.25 20.14
CA SER A 132 -23.60 1.14 20.34
C SER A 132 -22.21 1.66 20.75
N PRO A 133 -21.41 0.91 21.53
CA PRO A 133 -20.06 1.31 21.98
C PRO A 133 -19.02 1.51 20.84
N VAL A 134 -19.43 1.27 19.59
CA VAL A 134 -18.58 1.25 18.39
C VAL A 134 -18.08 2.63 17.95
N ILE A 135 -18.65 3.73 18.46
CA ILE A 135 -18.13 5.09 18.17
C ILE A 135 -16.77 5.32 18.87
N ALA A 136 -16.44 4.55 19.92
CA ALA A 136 -15.21 4.72 20.68
C ALA A 136 -13.94 4.18 19.99
N ALA A 137 -14.05 3.41 18.91
CA ALA A 137 -12.93 2.63 18.36
C ALA A 137 -12.11 3.31 17.25
N ILE A 138 -12.41 4.57 16.89
CA ILE A 138 -11.71 5.29 15.79
C ILE A 138 -10.70 6.32 16.32
N HIS A 139 -10.68 6.57 17.63
CA HIS A 139 -9.74 7.50 18.25
C HIS A 139 -8.40 6.82 18.57
N ARG A 140 -7.27 7.50 18.36
CA ARG A 140 -5.98 6.99 18.86
C ARG A 140 -6.03 6.91 20.40
N GLU A 141 -5.79 5.73 20.95
CA GLU A 141 -5.65 5.55 22.41
C GLU A 141 -4.35 6.17 22.98
N TYR A 142 -3.48 6.68 22.09
CA TYR A 142 -2.20 7.28 22.44
C TYR A 142 -2.05 8.68 21.84
N LYS A 143 -1.23 9.52 22.48
CA LYS A 143 -0.88 10.83 21.97
C LYS A 143 0.01 10.70 20.72
N GLN A 144 -0.41 11.34 19.63
CA GLN A 144 0.37 11.37 18.40
C GLN A 144 1.69 12.14 18.60
N THR A 145 2.78 11.55 18.13
CA THR A 145 4.15 12.08 18.11
C THR A 145 4.76 11.90 16.73
N TRP A 146 5.91 12.50 16.44
CA TRP A 146 6.61 12.26 15.18
C TRP A 146 6.97 10.79 14.96
N LYS A 147 7.30 10.07 16.03
CA LYS A 147 7.60 8.63 15.97
C LYS A 147 6.35 7.82 15.60
N THR A 148 5.22 8.09 16.26
CA THR A 148 3.98 7.35 15.97
C THR A 148 3.40 7.74 14.61
N LEU A 149 3.62 8.98 14.14
CA LEU A 149 3.29 9.37 12.78
C LEU A 149 4.14 8.60 11.75
N ASP A 150 5.45 8.49 11.99
CA ASP A 150 6.35 7.72 11.14
C ASP A 150 5.95 6.24 11.04
N ASP A 151 5.53 5.65 12.16
CA ASP A 151 4.97 4.31 12.24
C ASP A 151 3.66 4.19 11.41
N GLU A 152 2.72 5.14 11.56
CA GLU A 152 1.47 5.15 10.81
C GLU A 152 1.67 5.33 9.30
N LEU A 153 2.61 6.19 8.90
CA LEU A 153 3.02 6.34 7.50
C LEU A 153 3.59 5.02 6.95
N ALA A 154 4.34 4.28 7.77
CA ALA A 154 4.90 2.99 7.38
C ALA A 154 3.81 1.90 7.29
N TYR A 155 2.86 1.85 8.21
CA TYR A 155 1.72 0.92 8.15
C TYR A 155 0.88 1.14 6.88
N ALA A 156 0.64 2.39 6.51
CA ALA A 156 -0.14 2.72 5.32
C ALA A 156 0.52 2.27 4.00
N LEU A 157 1.83 1.99 4.02
CA LEU A 157 2.58 1.44 2.88
C LEU A 157 2.45 -0.08 2.71
N TRP A 158 1.81 -0.76 3.66
CA TRP A 158 1.55 -2.19 3.58
C TRP A 158 0.84 -2.53 2.27
N PRO A 159 1.33 -3.55 1.53
CA PRO A 159 0.83 -3.86 0.19
C PRO A 159 -0.59 -4.44 0.16
N GLY A 160 -1.07 -5.04 1.26
CA GLY A 160 -2.43 -5.57 1.37
C GLY A 160 -3.44 -4.56 1.92
N ASP A 161 -4.62 -5.05 2.29
CA ASP A 161 -5.63 -4.27 2.99
C ASP A 161 -5.18 -3.97 4.42
N VAL A 162 -5.35 -2.71 4.85
CA VAL A 162 -5.11 -2.31 6.23
C VAL A 162 -6.33 -1.58 6.74
N ASP A 163 -6.84 -2.05 7.88
CA ASP A 163 -7.79 -1.28 8.67
C ASP A 163 -7.03 -0.23 9.48
N ALA A 164 -7.24 1.05 9.20
CA ALA A 164 -6.64 2.13 9.97
C ALA A 164 -7.08 2.07 11.46
N GLY A 165 -8.27 1.56 11.76
CA GLY A 165 -8.77 1.39 13.11
C GLY A 165 -8.07 0.27 13.89
N ASN A 166 -7.54 -0.75 13.20
CA ASN A 166 -6.96 -1.93 13.84
C ASN A 166 -5.70 -2.42 13.11
N ILE A 167 -4.53 -2.07 13.65
CA ILE A 167 -3.23 -2.44 13.08
C ILE A 167 -2.81 -3.82 13.61
N ASP A 168 -2.84 -4.82 12.72
CA ASP A 168 -2.39 -6.17 13.05
C ASP A 168 -0.88 -6.22 13.36
N GLY A 169 -0.49 -7.10 14.28
CA GLY A 169 0.92 -7.25 14.70
C GLY A 169 1.86 -7.66 13.56
N SER A 170 1.37 -8.33 12.52
CA SER A 170 2.14 -8.63 11.29
C SER A 170 2.45 -7.37 10.48
N ILE A 171 1.48 -6.45 10.34
CA ILE A 171 1.64 -5.16 9.68
C ILE A 171 2.65 -4.31 10.44
N HIS A 172 2.56 -4.30 11.77
CA HIS A 172 3.51 -3.59 12.61
C HIS A 172 4.95 -4.08 12.40
N ARG A 173 5.16 -5.41 12.47
CA ARG A 173 6.49 -6.02 12.29
C ARG A 173 7.06 -5.76 10.89
N TRP A 174 6.23 -5.88 9.86
CA TRP A 174 6.65 -5.57 8.49
C TRP A 174 7.01 -4.11 8.30
N ALA A 175 6.19 -3.18 8.79
CA ALA A 175 6.47 -1.75 8.64
C ALA A 175 7.78 -1.37 9.32
N LYS A 176 8.07 -1.94 10.49
CA LYS A 176 9.34 -1.73 11.17
C LYS A 176 10.52 -2.25 10.34
N ASN A 177 10.48 -3.51 9.93
CA ASN A 177 11.61 -4.16 9.27
C ASN A 177 11.80 -3.66 7.83
N GLU A 178 10.71 -3.64 7.05
CA GLU A 178 10.75 -3.43 5.60
C GLU A 178 10.67 -1.97 5.18
N VAL A 179 10.15 -1.09 6.05
CA VAL A 179 9.97 0.32 5.72
C VAL A 179 10.91 1.21 6.51
N ILE A 180 10.87 1.12 7.84
CA ILE A 180 11.62 2.04 8.72
C ILE A 180 13.09 1.65 8.79
N ASP A 181 13.39 0.41 9.19
CA ASP A 181 14.76 -0.07 9.41
C ASP A 181 15.54 -0.17 8.08
N ASN A 182 14.88 -0.67 7.03
CA ASN A 182 15.43 -0.65 5.65
C ASN A 182 15.47 0.76 5.04
N GLY A 183 14.83 1.75 5.68
CA GLY A 183 14.91 3.14 5.28
C GLY A 183 14.36 3.41 3.88
N ARG A 184 13.18 2.85 3.59
CA ARG A 184 12.50 2.92 2.30
C ARG A 184 12.33 4.38 1.84
N GLU A 185 12.66 4.65 0.59
CA GLU A 185 12.79 6.02 0.09
C GLU A 185 11.46 6.79 0.04
N ASP A 186 10.39 6.15 -0.42
CA ASP A 186 9.06 6.78 -0.48
C ASP A 186 8.55 7.16 0.92
N TRP A 187 8.70 6.29 1.91
CA TRP A 187 8.43 6.57 3.31
C TRP A 187 9.25 7.77 3.84
N LYS A 188 10.58 7.76 3.66
CA LYS A 188 11.46 8.86 4.11
C LYS A 188 11.03 10.20 3.54
N ARG A 189 10.68 10.24 2.25
CA ARG A 189 10.31 11.48 1.57
C ARG A 189 8.94 11.97 2.00
N ILE A 190 7.96 11.08 2.17
CA ILE A 190 6.64 11.44 2.73
C ILE A 190 6.79 11.94 4.17
N SER A 191 7.52 11.20 5.00
CA SER A 191 7.84 11.54 6.39
C SER A 191 8.52 12.91 6.54
N ALA A 192 9.49 13.21 5.66
CA ALA A 192 10.16 14.51 5.61
C ALA A 192 9.21 15.64 5.16
N SER A 193 8.33 15.37 4.19
CA SER A 193 7.32 16.33 3.74
C SER A 193 6.24 16.60 4.79
N MET A 194 5.80 15.57 5.53
CA MET A 194 4.84 15.71 6.63
C MET A 194 5.39 16.57 7.76
N ARG A 195 6.70 16.50 8.06
CA ARG A 195 7.35 17.37 9.05
C ARG A 195 7.28 18.87 8.73
N LYS A 196 7.04 19.23 7.46
CA LYS A 196 6.86 20.63 7.04
C LYS A 196 5.44 21.15 7.28
N GLN A 197 4.49 20.26 7.55
CA GLN A 197 3.10 20.64 7.77
C GLN A 197 2.92 21.00 9.25
N PRO A 198 2.40 22.19 9.57
CA PRO A 198 2.30 22.68 10.95
C PRO A 198 1.37 21.80 11.81
N ASP A 199 0.31 21.27 11.21
CA ASP A 199 -0.72 20.48 11.90
C ASP A 199 -0.59 18.97 11.66
N ALA A 200 0.56 18.49 11.16
CA ALA A 200 0.76 17.07 10.82
C ALA A 200 0.35 16.08 11.92
N LEU A 201 0.61 16.43 13.19
CA LEU A 201 0.33 15.58 14.34
C LEU A 201 -1.13 15.65 14.82
N ARG A 202 -1.94 16.55 14.27
CA ARG A 202 -3.36 16.73 14.64
C ARG A 202 -4.31 15.95 13.73
N TYR A 203 -3.86 15.57 12.54
CA TYR A 203 -4.66 14.79 11.61
C TYR A 203 -4.95 13.41 12.17
N ASP A 204 -6.18 12.95 11.96
CA ASP A 204 -6.60 11.63 12.37
C ASP A 204 -5.86 10.53 11.60
N ARG A 205 -5.86 9.31 12.14
CA ARG A 205 -5.12 8.20 11.51
C ARG A 205 -5.64 7.90 10.10
N GLN A 206 -6.93 8.11 9.87
CA GLN A 206 -7.58 7.89 8.58
C GLN A 206 -7.06 8.82 7.49
N THR A 207 -6.94 10.12 7.78
CA THR A 207 -6.32 11.11 6.89
C THR A 207 -4.89 10.71 6.53
N ILE A 208 -4.10 10.29 7.52
CA ILE A 208 -2.71 9.86 7.30
C ILE A 208 -2.65 8.64 6.36
N PHE A 209 -3.54 7.66 6.56
CA PHE A 209 -3.60 6.47 5.71
C PHE A 209 -4.06 6.79 4.30
N GLY A 210 -5.12 7.59 4.14
CA GLY A 210 -5.62 8.01 2.85
C GLY A 210 -4.57 8.79 2.05
N LEU A 211 -3.86 9.72 2.70
CA LEU A 211 -2.79 10.50 2.07
C LEU A 211 -1.71 9.62 1.46
N VAL A 212 -1.28 8.59 2.20
CA VAL A 212 -0.26 7.66 1.72
C VAL A 212 -0.83 6.80 0.60
N ARG A 213 -2.04 6.24 0.73
CA ARG A 213 -2.55 5.22 -0.20
C ARG A 213 -3.08 5.78 -1.52
N GLU A 214 -3.59 7.01 -1.52
CA GLU A 214 -4.15 7.64 -2.73
C GLU A 214 -3.10 8.29 -3.63
N ARG A 215 -1.84 8.36 -3.17
CA ARG A 215 -0.76 9.00 -3.92
C ARG A 215 -0.42 8.25 -5.20
N SER A 216 0.10 8.96 -6.20
CA SER A 216 0.77 8.30 -7.33
C SER A 216 2.05 7.59 -6.87
N ILE A 217 2.28 6.36 -7.34
CA ILE A 217 3.36 5.47 -6.86
C ILE A 217 4.73 6.18 -6.88
N ASP A 218 5.03 6.89 -7.95
CA ASP A 218 6.32 7.55 -8.18
C ASP A 218 6.39 8.99 -7.69
N ILE A 219 5.35 9.52 -7.05
CA ILE A 219 5.30 10.93 -6.65
C ILE A 219 6.46 11.33 -5.72
N HIS A 220 6.99 10.38 -4.95
CA HIS A 220 8.12 10.60 -4.05
C HIS A 220 9.43 10.94 -4.80
N LYS A 221 9.58 10.58 -6.07
CA LYS A 221 10.76 10.91 -6.88
C LYS A 221 10.91 12.41 -7.13
N ASP A 222 9.79 13.13 -7.15
CA ASP A 222 9.73 14.59 -7.30
C ASP A 222 9.32 15.26 -5.97
N PRO A 223 10.27 15.86 -5.23
CA PRO A 223 9.98 16.54 -3.97
C PRO A 223 8.97 17.69 -4.10
N VAL A 224 8.92 18.38 -5.25
CA VAL A 224 8.01 19.52 -5.45
C VAL A 224 6.59 19.00 -5.63
N ALA A 225 6.41 18.01 -6.51
CA ALA A 225 5.12 17.36 -6.72
C ALA A 225 4.59 16.69 -5.44
N LEU A 226 5.46 16.02 -4.67
CA LEU A 226 5.08 15.41 -3.40
C LEU A 226 4.59 16.42 -2.37
N ASN A 227 5.33 17.53 -2.18
CA ASN A 227 4.91 18.56 -1.23
C ASN A 227 3.59 19.21 -1.64
N LYS A 228 3.41 19.50 -2.94
CA LYS A 228 2.17 20.03 -3.48
C LYS A 228 1.00 19.08 -3.20
N TYR A 229 1.15 17.80 -3.53
CA TYR A 229 0.13 16.78 -3.26
C TYR A 229 -0.23 16.69 -1.79
N ILE A 230 0.76 16.63 -0.89
CA ILE A 230 0.51 16.54 0.56
C ILE A 230 -0.27 17.76 1.05
N CYS A 231 0.13 18.97 0.66
CA CYS A 231 -0.60 20.18 1.01
C CYS A 231 -2.04 20.17 0.49
N GLU A 232 -2.24 19.83 -0.79
CA GLU A 232 -3.58 19.77 -1.41
C GLU A 232 -4.46 18.70 -0.76
N TYR A 233 -3.90 17.51 -0.48
CA TYR A 233 -4.61 16.42 0.17
C TYR A 233 -5.08 16.83 1.57
N LEU A 234 -4.17 17.35 2.40
CA LEU A 234 -4.49 17.77 3.76
C LEU A 234 -5.46 18.96 3.81
N THR A 235 -5.42 19.85 2.80
CA THR A 235 -6.36 20.98 2.71
C THR A 235 -7.77 20.51 2.30
N THR A 236 -7.86 19.51 1.42
CA THR A 236 -9.16 19.09 0.85
C THR A 236 -9.82 17.95 1.61
N LYS A 237 -9.02 17.08 2.24
CA LYS A 237 -9.47 15.84 2.89
C LYS A 237 -9.01 15.70 4.34
N GLY A 238 -8.23 16.64 4.86
CA GLY A 238 -7.68 16.54 6.20
C GLY A 238 -8.75 16.66 7.27
N VAL A 239 -8.82 15.67 8.15
CA VAL A 239 -9.67 15.66 9.35
C VAL A 239 -8.79 15.70 10.57
N PHE A 240 -9.05 16.63 11.50
CA PHE A 240 -8.36 16.65 12.78
C PHE A 240 -9.05 15.72 13.79
N GLU A 241 -8.25 15.00 14.55
CA GLU A 241 -8.69 14.01 15.55
C GLU A 241 -9.69 14.58 16.57
N ASN A 242 -9.65 15.90 16.86
CA ASN A 242 -10.48 16.56 17.87
C ASN A 242 -11.65 17.41 17.30
N GLU A 243 -11.80 17.51 15.97
CA GLU A 243 -12.87 18.33 15.38
C GLU A 243 -14.24 17.62 15.38
N GLU A 244 -14.28 16.28 15.45
CA GLU A 244 -15.54 15.53 15.55
C GLU A 244 -16.33 15.86 16.83
N GLN A 245 -15.64 16.13 17.94
CA GLN A 245 -16.30 16.60 19.18
C GLN A 245 -16.92 17.99 19.03
N THR A 246 -16.34 18.84 18.18
CA THR A 246 -16.80 20.23 18.02
C THR A 246 -18.11 20.27 17.25
N TRP A 247 -18.25 19.47 16.19
CA TRP A 247 -19.52 19.33 15.47
C TRP A 247 -20.59 18.63 16.31
N ALA A 248 -20.22 17.61 17.10
CA ALA A 248 -21.15 16.96 18.02
C ALA A 248 -21.66 17.94 19.09
N LEU A 249 -20.78 18.71 19.73
CA LEU A 249 -21.14 19.71 20.75
C LEU A 249 -21.98 20.88 20.19
N LEU A 250 -21.71 21.32 18.95
CA LEU A 250 -22.49 22.35 18.28
C LEU A 250 -23.90 21.84 17.90
N MET A 251 -24.02 20.59 17.44
CA MET A 251 -25.30 19.95 17.17
C MET A 251 -26.14 19.74 18.44
N PHE A 252 -25.51 19.36 19.56
CA PHE A 252 -26.16 19.23 20.87
C PHE A 252 -26.59 20.59 21.45
N SER A 253 -25.76 21.63 21.31
CA SER A 253 -26.09 22.98 21.80
C SER A 253 -27.23 23.62 21.01
N SER A 254 -27.34 23.35 19.70
CA SER A 254 -28.45 23.86 18.88
C SER A 254 -29.80 23.19 19.20
N HIS A 255 -29.81 21.96 19.74
CA HIS A 255 -31.02 21.26 20.18
C HIS A 255 -31.47 21.64 21.60
N GLN A 256 -30.57 22.16 22.44
CA GLN A 256 -30.89 22.61 23.80
C GLN A 256 -31.42 24.05 23.85
N ASN A 257 -31.27 24.83 22.77
CA ASN A 257 -31.73 26.23 22.68
C ASN A 257 -33.08 26.40 21.97
N THR A 258 -33.75 25.29 21.64
CA THR A 258 -35.13 25.26 21.13
C THR A 258 -36.01 24.52 22.13
N ASN A 259 -36.23 25.12 23.29
CA ASN A 259 -37.38 24.87 24.18
C ASN A 259 -37.60 26.09 25.06
#